data_AF-A0A943C8U6-F1
#
_entry.id   AF-A0A943C8U6-F1
#
_cell.length_a   1.000
_cell.length_b   1.000
_cell.length_c   1.000
_cell.angle_alpha   90.00
_cell.angle_beta   90.00
_cell.angle_gamma   90.00
#
_symmetry.space_group_name_H-M   'P 1'
#
loop_
_entity.id
_entity.type
_entity.pdbx_description
1 polymer ?
#
loop_
_entity_poly.entity_id
_entity_poly.type
_entity_poly.pdbx_seq_one_letter_code
_entity_poly.pdbx_strand_id
1 'polypeptide(L)'
;MDNALEAVVKCQKGNRKIVLEIKNAGNIFRLMLSNSSNNSKTMKNIQLYTTKTNNIIHGWGLKSVEAIVEKYHGDIKYDLNKNKFQVRIIFWN
;
A
#
# COMPACT_ATOMS: atom_id res chain seq x y z
N MET A 1 2.61 -2.04 -7.21
CA MET A 1 1.40 -2.73 -7.71
C MET A 1 1.44 -4.22 -7.37
N ASP A 2 2.60 -4.87 -7.47
CA ASP A 2 2.76 -6.31 -7.20
C ASP A 2 2.27 -6.74 -5.81
N ASN A 3 2.57 -5.95 -4.78
CA ASN A 3 2.08 -6.21 -3.42
C ASN A 3 0.53 -6.31 -3.36
N ALA A 4 -0.17 -5.52 -4.17
CA ALA A 4 -1.63 -5.55 -4.23
C ALA A 4 -2.14 -6.82 -4.95
N LEU A 5 -1.47 -7.22 -6.04
CA LEU A 5 -1.79 -8.44 -6.78
C LEU A 5 -1.57 -9.69 -5.91
N GLU A 6 -0.44 -9.77 -5.22
CA GLU A 6 -0.13 -10.92 -4.37
C GLU A 6 -1.05 -11.05 -3.15
N ALA A 7 -1.52 -9.93 -2.61
CA ALA A 7 -2.49 -9.94 -1.52
C ALA A 7 -3.88 -10.34 -2.03
N VAL A 8 -4.31 -9.83 -3.19
CA VAL A 8 -5.65 -10.07 -3.70
C VAL A 8 -5.85 -11.52 -4.15
N VAL A 9 -4.83 -12.19 -4.69
CA VAL A 9 -4.94 -13.61 -5.10
C VAL A 9 -5.20 -14.55 -3.93
N LYS A 10 -4.79 -14.16 -2.71
CA LYS A 10 -5.06 -14.91 -1.46
C LYS A 10 -6.50 -14.74 -0.96
N CYS A 11 -7.26 -13.76 -1.48
CA CYS A 11 -8.65 -13.53 -1.13
C CYS A 11 -9.59 -14.45 -1.91
N GLN A 12 -10.78 -14.71 -1.35
CA GLN A 12 -11.87 -15.41 -2.05
C GLN A 12 -12.21 -14.70 -3.37
N LYS A 13 -12.47 -15.45 -4.44
CA LYS A 13 -12.62 -14.92 -5.81
C LYS A 13 -13.60 -13.74 -5.91
N GLY A 14 -14.75 -13.82 -5.23
CA GLY A 14 -15.76 -12.75 -5.22
C GLY A 14 -15.35 -11.48 -4.45
N ASN A 15 -14.36 -11.58 -3.56
CA ASN A 15 -13.88 -10.46 -2.75
C ASN A 15 -12.62 -9.82 -3.33
N ARG A 16 -12.11 -10.28 -4.48
CA ARG A 16 -10.88 -9.77 -5.08
C ARG A 16 -11.12 -8.39 -5.70
N LYS A 17 -10.58 -7.34 -5.10
CA LYS A 17 -10.65 -5.98 -5.61
C LYS A 17 -9.30 -5.29 -5.49
N ILE A 18 -8.91 -4.58 -6.55
CA ILE A 18 -7.83 -3.60 -6.54
C ILE A 18 -8.41 -2.29 -7.04
N VAL A 19 -8.08 -1.19 -6.38
CA VAL A 19 -8.48 0.16 -6.77
C VAL A 19 -7.24 1.03 -6.81
N LEU A 20 -6.98 1.61 -7.97
CA LEU A 20 -6.04 2.70 -8.17
C LEU A 20 -6.84 3.98 -8.40
N GLU A 21 -6.54 5.01 -7.62
CA GLU A 21 -7.13 6.33 -7.79
C GLU A 21 -6.00 7.36 -7.89
N ILE A 22 -6.09 8.22 -8.92
CA ILE A 22 -5.20 9.35 -9.12
C ILE A 22 -6.08 10.58 -9.19
N LYS A 23 -5.80 11.59 -8.37
CA LYS A 23 -6.54 12.86 -8.37
C LYS A 23 -5.57 14.02 -8.31
N ASN A 24 -5.90 15.06 -9.08
CA ASN A 24 -5.27 16.35 -8.98
C ASN A 24 -6.37 17.37 -8.66
N ALA A 25 -6.21 18.13 -7.58
CA ALA A 25 -7.18 19.12 -7.13
C ALA A 25 -6.42 20.33 -6.58
N GLY A 26 -6.47 21.44 -7.31
CA GLY A 26 -5.68 22.63 -6.99
C GLY A 26 -4.18 22.31 -7.01
N ASN A 27 -3.51 22.55 -5.88
CA ASN A 27 -2.10 22.24 -5.70
C ASN A 27 -1.86 20.87 -5.04
N ILE A 28 -2.86 19.99 -5.00
CA ILE A 28 -2.73 18.68 -4.36
C ILE A 28 -2.78 17.58 -5.43
N PHE A 29 -1.68 16.84 -5.56
CA PHE A 29 -1.64 15.58 -6.27
C PHE A 29 -1.80 14.42 -5.29
N ARG A 30 -2.76 13.53 -5.53
CA ARG A 30 -3.04 12.36 -4.70
C ARG A 30 -3.01 11.08 -5.52
N LEU A 31 -2.22 10.12 -5.04
CA LEU A 31 -2.20 8.74 -5.50
C LEU A 31 -2.70 7.83 -4.38
N MET A 32 -3.70 7.01 -4.65
CA MET A 32 -4.22 6.02 -3.71
C MET A 32 -4.28 4.65 -4.36
N LEU A 33 -3.65 3.66 -3.74
CA LEU A 33 -3.78 2.26 -4.11
C LEU A 33 -4.43 1.51 -2.96
N SER A 34 -5.44 0.70 -3.25
CA SER A 34 -6.00 -0.21 -2.27
C SER A 34 -6.32 -1.57 -2.86
N ASN A 35 -6.25 -2.60 -2.03
CA ASN A 35 -6.60 -3.96 -2.41
C ASN A 35 -7.32 -4.68 -1.28
N SER A 36 -8.16 -5.64 -1.65
CA SER A 36 -8.70 -6.59 -0.69
C SER A 36 -7.57 -7.40 -0.06
N SER A 37 -7.71 -7.69 1.22
CA SER A 37 -6.73 -8.45 1.99
C SER A 37 -7.47 -9.40 2.93
N ASN A 38 -6.98 -10.63 3.08
CA ASN A 38 -7.49 -11.57 4.09
C ASN A 38 -6.81 -11.39 5.46
N ASN A 39 -6.04 -10.31 5.68
CA ASN A 39 -5.19 -10.19 6.85
C ASN A 39 -5.98 -9.72 8.10
N SER A 40 -6.19 -10.66 9.01
CA SER A 40 -6.41 -10.43 10.45
C SER A 40 -5.10 -10.10 11.21
N LYS A 41 -3.96 -10.08 10.53
CA LYS A 41 -2.65 -9.80 11.14
C LYS A 41 -2.48 -8.29 11.33
N THR A 42 -2.87 -7.83 12.51
CA THR A 42 -2.46 -6.56 13.12
C THR A 42 -0.95 -6.37 13.00
N MET A 43 -0.53 -5.26 12.39
CA MET A 43 0.85 -4.79 12.44
C MET A 43 1.20 -4.46 13.90
N LYS A 44 1.73 -5.42 14.66
CA LYS A 44 2.59 -5.05 15.78
C LYS A 44 3.91 -4.59 15.16
N ASN A 45 4.12 -3.28 15.20
CA ASN A 45 5.23 -2.52 14.64
C ASN A 45 5.18 -2.33 13.12
N ILE A 46 5.52 -1.11 12.70
CA ILE A 46 5.75 -0.65 11.32
C ILE A 46 7.00 -1.34 10.71
N GLN A 47 7.40 -2.50 11.24
CA GLN A 47 8.18 -3.45 10.48
C GLN A 47 7.18 -4.23 9.63
N LEU A 48 7.01 -3.73 8.41
CA LEU A 48 6.23 -4.31 7.33
C LEU A 48 6.73 -5.74 7.03
N TYR A 49 6.25 -6.72 7.79
CA TYR A 49 6.31 -8.13 7.42
C TYR A 49 5.35 -8.34 6.26
N THR A 50 5.83 -8.06 5.05
CA THR A 50 5.11 -8.43 3.83
C THR A 50 4.87 -9.94 3.85
N THR A 51 3.69 -10.41 3.43
CA THR A 51 3.34 -11.85 3.46
C THR A 51 3.99 -12.66 2.32
N LYS A 52 5.11 -12.17 1.79
CA LYS A 52 5.96 -12.85 0.81
C LYS A 52 6.78 -13.89 1.56
N THR A 53 6.83 -15.11 1.05
CA THR A 53 7.51 -16.28 1.62
C THR A 53 9.03 -16.15 1.80
N ASN A 54 9.62 -14.96 1.69
CA ASN A 54 11.06 -14.75 1.77
C ASN A 54 11.40 -13.43 2.49
N ASN A 55 11.54 -13.49 3.81
CA ASN A 55 11.69 -12.34 4.71
C ASN A 55 13.05 -11.61 4.61
N ILE A 56 14.01 -12.12 3.83
CA ILE A 56 15.40 -11.62 3.83
C ILE A 56 15.64 -10.53 2.77
N ILE A 57 14.82 -10.44 1.72
CA ILE A 57 15.10 -9.57 0.55
C ILE A 57 14.07 -8.43 0.36
N HIS A 58 12.86 -8.50 0.94
CA HIS A 58 11.70 -7.82 0.34
C HIS A 58 10.93 -6.77 1.17
N GLY A 59 11.54 -6.22 2.22
CA GLY A 59 11.04 -4.99 2.87
C GLY A 59 11.28 -3.70 2.06
N TRP A 60 11.98 -3.78 0.92
CA TRP A 60 12.42 -2.60 0.18
C TRP A 60 11.33 -1.96 -0.66
N GLY A 61 10.35 -2.70 -1.18
CA GLY A 61 9.35 -2.11 -2.08
C GLY A 61 8.60 -0.93 -1.45
N LEU A 62 8.25 -1.01 -0.17
CA LEU A 62 7.62 0.09 0.55
C LEU A 62 8.64 1.14 1.00
N LYS A 63 9.84 0.74 1.47
CA LYS A 63 10.92 1.68 1.81
C LYS A 63 11.38 2.53 0.62
N SER A 64 11.41 1.96 -0.59
CA SER A 64 11.73 2.67 -1.83
C SER A 64 10.64 3.67 -2.17
N VAL A 65 9.37 3.31 -1.95
CA VAL A 65 8.26 4.26 -2.11
C VAL A 65 8.35 5.37 -1.07
N GLU A 66 8.61 5.06 0.20
CA GLU A 66 8.83 6.04 1.27
C GLU A 66 9.98 6.99 0.92
N ALA A 67 11.13 6.48 0.47
CA ALA A 67 12.28 7.29 0.07
C ALA A 67 11.99 8.21 -1.13
N ILE A 68 11.18 7.76 -2.10
CA ILE A 68 10.76 8.60 -3.23
C ILE A 68 9.81 9.69 -2.72
N VAL A 69 8.84 9.34 -1.88
CA VAL A 69 7.90 10.31 -1.31
C VAL A 69 8.65 11.37 -0.52
N GLU A 70 9.59 10.97 0.33
CA GLU A 70 10.46 11.88 1.09
C GLU A 70 11.31 12.77 0.19
N LYS A 71 11.93 12.21 -0.86
CA LYS A 71 12.74 12.96 -1.83
C LYS A 71 11.98 14.10 -2.50
N TYR A 72 10.67 13.92 -2.72
CA TYR A 72 9.80 14.92 -3.34
C TYR A 72 8.91 15.63 -2.31
N HIS A 73 9.28 15.60 -1.02
CA HIS A 73 8.58 16.29 0.07
C HIS A 73 7.08 16.00 0.14
N GLY A 74 6.68 14.78 -0.22
CA GLY A 74 5.31 14.31 -0.09
C GLY A 74 5.04 13.63 1.24
N ASP A 75 3.77 13.29 1.44
CA ASP A 75 3.28 12.50 2.57
C ASP A 75 2.82 11.12 2.11
N ILE A 76 3.10 10.11 2.92
CA ILE A 76 2.58 8.75 2.73
C ILE A 76 1.82 8.27 3.98
N LYS A 77 0.65 7.66 3.76
CA LYS A 77 -0.17 7.05 4.80
C LYS A 77 -0.62 5.65 4.42
N TYR A 78 -0.65 4.78 5.41
CA TYR A 78 -1.10 3.40 5.28
C TYR A 78 -2.36 3.19 6.12
N ASP A 79 -3.44 2.72 5.49
CA ASP A 79 -4.66 2.33 6.20
C ASP A 79 -4.85 0.82 6.05
N LEU A 80 -5.02 0.12 7.17
CA LEU A 80 -5.28 -1.32 7.21
C LEU A 80 -6.56 -1.58 7.99
N ASN A 81 -7.46 -2.36 7.39
CA ASN A 81 -8.57 -2.98 8.08
C ASN A 81 -8.62 -4.48 7.74
N LYS A 82 -9.52 -5.23 8.40
CA LYS A 82 -9.60 -6.70 8.26
C LYS A 82 -9.69 -7.20 6.81
N ASN A 83 -10.27 -6.40 5.91
CA ASN A 83 -10.59 -6.80 4.55
C ASN A 83 -9.88 -5.97 3.46
N LYS A 84 -9.14 -4.93 3.83
CA LYS A 84 -8.58 -3.95 2.89
C LYS A 84 -7.26 -3.38 3.42
N PHE A 85 -6.28 -3.32 2.53
CA PHE A 85 -5.09 -2.51 2.67
C PHE A 85 -5.14 -1.33 1.72
N GLN A 86 -4.67 -0.17 2.16
CA GLN A 86 -4.63 1.06 1.36
C GLN A 86 -3.33 1.81 1.64
N VAL A 87 -2.72 2.33 0.58
CA VAL A 87 -1.64 3.30 0.60
C VAL A 87 -2.15 4.57 -0.02
N ARG A 88 -1.87 5.71 0.61
CA ARG A 88 -2.16 7.04 0.09
C ARG A 88 -0.87 7.84 0.07
N ILE A 89 -0.58 8.43 -1.07
CA ILE A 89 0.54 9.35 -1.28
C ILE A 89 -0.04 10.69 -1.69
N ILE A 90 0.47 11.75 -1.08
CA ILE A 90 0.07 13.13 -1.36
C ILE A 90 1.34 13.93 -1.65
N PHE A 91 1.31 14.70 -2.72
CA PHE A 91 2.30 15.73 -3.02
C PHE A 91 1.59 17.07 -3.12
N TRP A 92 2.30 18.13 -2.71
CA TRP A 92 1.87 19.50 -2.90
C TRP A 92 2.67 20.12 -4.05
N ASN A 93 1.95 20.67 -5.04
CA ASN A 93 2.48 21.48 -6.13
C ASN A 93 2.71 22.93 -5.68
#